data_AF-A0A7M7NNH7-F1
#
_entry.id   AF-A0A7M7NNH7-F1
#
_cell.length_a   1.000
_cell.length_b   1.000
_cell.length_c   1.000
_cell.angle_alpha   90.00
_cell.angle_beta   90.00
_cell.angle_gamma   90.00
#
_symmetry.space_group_name_H-M   'P 1'
#
loop_
_entity.id
_entity.type
_entity.pdbx_description
1 polymer ?
#
loop_
_entity_poly.entity_id
_entity_poly.type
_entity_poly.pdbx_seq_one_letter_code
_entity_poly.pdbx_strand_id
1 'polypeptide(L)'
;MILHRVAKENYNLLYSIGLTGYGVGMVLVPLFAEFLRQAYGWRGGLLIISALMANIIPVGMAIKFESHKNSRQRNGFQSVPSSPQGCNEGTESNSSTSQDTKGDSSDEIGVVRTIANSLRQSDFYMDPVFNVVFGVTFAYNMVWSGWHSFLVPHALQRGISVRNTIIITFAAAIGNTFSRVAAGFLTNSLVKPVTLFLFATILNIAAILCDVYFDNYYAMLVTTCISAMSIGGRSVLNQLVVRDRASPEKFDVAYAVDQLSVGFGLFLGGYLCGMIADHFSSYDATFKLLACIDVIVLLLIVLVRYRPKSNPA
;
A
#
# COMPACT_ATOMS: atom_id res chain seq x y z
N MET A 1 -2.58 13.28 7.93
CA MET A 1 -2.79 14.55 8.67
C MET A 1 -4.22 15.12 8.56
N ILE A 2 -4.82 15.26 7.38
CA ILE A 2 -6.17 15.86 7.21
C ILE A 2 -7.28 15.00 7.81
N LEU A 3 -7.28 13.70 7.49
CA LEU A 3 -8.30 12.77 8.00
C LEU A 3 -8.30 12.68 9.53
N HIS A 4 -7.12 12.78 10.17
CA HIS A 4 -7.00 12.82 11.62
C HIS A 4 -7.68 14.06 12.22
N ARG A 5 -7.57 15.22 11.55
CA ARG A 5 -8.17 16.47 12.04
C ARG A 5 -9.69 16.45 11.92
N VAL A 6 -10.22 15.89 10.83
CA VAL A 6 -11.66 15.83 10.56
C VAL A 6 -12.35 14.73 11.35
N ALA A 7 -11.75 13.54 11.42
CA ALA A 7 -12.42 12.36 11.94
C ALA A 7 -12.36 12.21 13.46
N LYS A 8 -11.37 12.84 14.14
CA LYS A 8 -11.11 12.72 15.58
C LYS A 8 -11.29 11.26 16.08
N GLU A 9 -12.39 11.00 16.80
CA GLU A 9 -12.71 9.70 17.42
C GLU A 9 -13.12 8.62 16.39
N ASN A 10 -13.59 9.00 15.21
CA ASN A 10 -14.05 8.07 14.17
C ASN A 10 -13.01 7.86 13.06
N TYR A 11 -11.72 8.12 13.33
CA TYR A 11 -10.66 7.98 12.33
C TYR A 11 -10.62 6.59 11.70
N ASN A 12 -10.68 5.54 12.52
CA ASN A 12 -10.55 4.16 12.05
C ASN A 12 -11.67 3.83 11.06
N LEU A 13 -12.90 4.28 11.34
CA LEU A 13 -14.05 4.11 10.47
C LEU A 13 -13.91 4.90 9.16
N LEU A 14 -13.60 6.21 9.25
CA LEU A 14 -13.47 7.07 8.08
C LEU A 14 -12.33 6.64 7.17
N TYR A 15 -11.19 6.22 7.75
CA TYR A 15 -10.06 5.66 7.02
C TYR A 15 -10.46 4.39 6.27
N SER A 16 -11.19 3.50 6.94
CA SER A 16 -11.63 2.25 6.34
C SER A 16 -12.64 2.45 5.22
N ILE A 17 -13.59 3.38 5.39
CA ILE A 17 -14.55 3.78 4.35
C ILE A 17 -13.82 4.37 3.13
N GLY A 18 -12.79 5.19 3.35
CA GLY A 18 -11.96 5.70 2.26
C GLY A 18 -11.29 4.59 1.43
N LEU A 19 -11.02 3.44 2.05
CA LEU A 19 -10.36 2.30 1.40
C LEU A 19 -11.34 1.29 0.78
N THR A 20 -12.65 1.39 1.00
CA THR A 20 -13.63 0.43 0.43
C THR A 20 -13.71 0.51 -1.10
N GLY A 21 -13.28 1.64 -1.68
CA GLY A 21 -13.15 1.80 -3.13
C GLY A 21 -12.29 0.72 -3.79
N TYR A 22 -11.35 0.11 -3.05
CA TYR A 22 -10.54 -1.00 -3.55
C TYR A 22 -11.41 -2.20 -3.94
N GLY A 23 -12.35 -2.59 -3.08
CA GLY A 23 -13.24 -3.73 -3.33
C GLY A 23 -14.16 -3.49 -4.52
N VAL A 24 -14.74 -2.29 -4.60
CA VAL A 24 -15.57 -1.87 -5.74
C VAL A 24 -14.77 -1.85 -7.05
N GLY A 25 -13.53 -1.33 -6.99
CA GLY A 25 -12.63 -1.24 -8.14
C GLY A 25 -12.25 -2.60 -8.72
N MET A 26 -12.09 -3.64 -7.89
CA MET A 26 -11.73 -4.99 -8.36
C MET A 26 -12.71 -5.60 -9.36
N VAL A 27 -13.99 -5.21 -9.32
CA VAL A 27 -15.00 -5.70 -10.27
C VAL A 27 -15.28 -4.66 -11.35
N LEU A 28 -15.49 -3.41 -10.96
CA LEU A 28 -15.90 -2.39 -11.90
C LEU A 28 -14.79 -2.05 -12.90
N VAL A 29 -13.53 -1.99 -12.46
CA VAL A 29 -12.42 -1.62 -13.35
C VAL A 29 -12.19 -2.65 -14.45
N PRO A 30 -12.12 -3.98 -14.19
CA PRO A 30 -11.98 -4.96 -15.26
C PRO A 30 -13.18 -4.99 -16.23
N LEU A 31 -14.41 -4.90 -15.73
CA LEU A 31 -15.61 -4.87 -16.58
C LEU A 31 -15.63 -3.64 -17.49
N PHE A 32 -15.31 -2.48 -16.92
CA PHE A 32 -15.25 -1.23 -17.66
C PHE A 32 -14.09 -1.24 -18.66
N ALA A 33 -12.93 -1.77 -18.27
CA ALA A 33 -11.78 -1.94 -19.16
C ALA A 33 -12.10 -2.85 -20.34
N GLU A 34 -12.82 -3.96 -20.12
CA GLU A 34 -13.25 -4.88 -21.17
C GLU A 34 -14.24 -4.21 -22.13
N PHE A 35 -15.23 -3.47 -21.61
CA PHE A 35 -16.15 -2.69 -22.42
C PHE A 35 -15.42 -1.67 -23.30
N LEU A 36 -14.49 -0.90 -22.71
CA LEU A 36 -13.69 0.07 -23.46
C LEU A 36 -12.76 -0.58 -24.47
N ARG A 37 -12.20 -1.76 -24.15
CA ARG A 37 -11.37 -2.54 -25.06
C ARG A 37 -12.16 -2.98 -26.29
N GLN A 38 -13.42 -3.40 -26.12
CA GLN A 38 -14.30 -3.78 -27.23
C GLN A 38 -14.73 -2.58 -28.08
N ALA A 39 -15.03 -1.44 -27.46
CA ALA A 39 -15.53 -0.25 -28.17
C ALA A 39 -14.41 0.59 -28.85
N TYR A 40 -13.27 0.77 -28.18
CA TYR A 40 -12.22 1.72 -28.57
C TYR A 40 -10.84 1.07 -28.76
N GLY A 41 -10.75 -0.25 -28.65
CA GLY A 41 -9.48 -0.98 -28.62
C GLY A 41 -8.70 -0.75 -27.33
N TRP A 42 -7.58 -1.46 -27.17
CA TRP A 42 -6.78 -1.39 -25.95
C TRP A 42 -6.13 0.00 -25.74
N ARG A 43 -5.68 0.66 -26.81
CA ARG A 43 -5.07 2.01 -26.74
C ARG A 43 -6.08 3.07 -26.34
N GLY A 44 -7.25 3.09 -26.99
CA GLY A 44 -8.32 4.02 -26.69
C GLY A 44 -8.89 3.81 -25.28
N GLY A 45 -9.08 2.55 -24.88
CA GLY A 45 -9.52 2.22 -23.53
C GLY A 45 -8.54 2.68 -22.44
N LEU A 46 -7.23 2.46 -22.62
CA LEU A 46 -6.22 2.96 -21.68
C LEU A 46 -6.23 4.50 -21.58
N LEU A 47 -6.39 5.20 -22.71
CA LEU A 47 -6.46 6.65 -22.72
C LEU A 47 -7.68 7.17 -21.94
N ILE A 48 -8.85 6.56 -22.12
CA ILE A 48 -10.07 6.92 -21.37
C ILE A 48 -9.92 6.62 -19.87
N ILE A 49 -9.37 5.45 -19.51
CA ILE A 49 -9.11 5.10 -18.10
C ILE A 49 -8.13 6.11 -17.48
N SER A 50 -7.08 6.50 -18.19
CA SER A 50 -6.12 7.50 -17.71
C SER A 50 -6.77 8.88 -17.50
N ALA A 51 -7.67 9.28 -18.39
CA ALA A 51 -8.43 10.52 -18.26
C ALA A 51 -9.38 10.48 -17.04
N LEU A 52 -10.00 9.33 -16.76
CA LEU A 52 -10.79 9.15 -15.54
C LEU A 52 -9.93 9.26 -14.29
N MET A 53 -8.75 8.63 -14.28
CA MET A 53 -7.80 8.75 -13.16
C MET A 53 -7.31 10.19 -12.96
N ALA A 54 -7.15 10.98 -14.04
CA ALA A 54 -6.75 12.38 -13.95
C ALA A 54 -7.77 13.27 -13.21
N ASN A 55 -9.02 12.83 -13.03
CA ASN A 55 -9.99 13.54 -12.17
C ASN A 55 -9.56 13.61 -10.70
N ILE A 56 -8.55 12.83 -10.27
CA ILE A 56 -7.96 12.99 -8.94
C ILE A 56 -7.26 14.35 -8.76
N ILE A 57 -6.79 14.98 -9.85
CA ILE A 57 -6.08 16.26 -9.82
C ILE A 57 -6.99 17.39 -9.30
N PRO A 58 -8.17 17.67 -9.90
CA PRO A 58 -9.06 18.71 -9.38
C PRO A 58 -9.57 18.40 -7.96
N VAL A 59 -9.81 17.13 -7.63
CA VAL A 59 -10.19 16.72 -6.27
C VAL A 59 -9.07 17.05 -5.27
N GLY A 60 -7.82 16.75 -5.61
CA GLY A 60 -6.65 17.07 -4.80
C GLY A 60 -6.44 18.57 -4.63
N MET A 61 -6.64 19.37 -5.69
CA MET A 61 -6.56 20.83 -5.63
C MET A 61 -7.65 21.47 -4.75
N ALA A 62 -8.82 20.83 -4.65
CA ALA A 62 -9.92 21.32 -3.82
C ALA A 62 -9.67 21.13 -2.32
N ILE A 63 -8.77 20.21 -1.93
CA ILE A 63 -8.40 19.95 -0.54
C ILE A 63 -7.55 21.12 -0.03
N LYS A 64 -8.16 21.99 0.78
CA LYS A 64 -7.47 23.12 1.41
C LYS A 64 -6.52 22.62 2.51
N PHE A 65 -5.24 22.90 2.36
CA PHE A 65 -4.26 22.76 3.43
C PHE A 65 -4.25 24.04 4.26
N GLU A 66 -4.72 24.00 5.49
CA GLU A 66 -4.43 25.07 6.45
C GLU A 66 -2.93 25.03 6.77
N SER A 67 -2.17 25.90 6.11
CA SER A 67 -0.76 26.11 6.41
C SER A 67 -0.59 26.52 7.86
N HIS A 68 0.20 25.76 8.61
CA HIS A 68 0.53 26.10 9.98
C HIS A 68 1.30 27.43 9.97
N LYS A 69 0.73 28.45 10.63
CA LYS A 69 1.23 29.83 10.70
C LYS A 69 2.64 29.97 11.31
N ASN A 70 3.25 28.88 11.78
CA ASN A 70 4.60 28.84 12.34
C ASN A 70 5.70 28.47 11.33
N SER A 71 5.39 28.34 10.04
CA SER A 71 6.38 27.96 9.01
C SER A 71 7.21 29.14 8.47
N ARG A 72 7.06 30.35 9.01
CA ARG A 72 7.81 31.55 8.58
C ARG A 72 9.30 31.56 9.00
N GLN A 73 9.79 30.49 9.61
CA GLN A 73 11.18 30.39 10.08
C GLN A 73 11.92 29.15 9.54
N ARG A 74 11.50 28.60 8.39
CA ARG A 74 12.31 27.63 7.64
C ARG A 74 12.84 28.31 6.38
N ASN A 75 13.94 29.04 6.59
CA ASN A 75 14.90 29.63 5.65
C ASN A 75 14.59 29.54 4.14
N GLY A 76 14.34 30.72 3.56
CA GLY A 76 15.16 31.23 2.45
C GLY A 76 15.04 30.57 1.08
N PHE A 77 13.88 30.65 0.43
CA PHE A 77 13.86 30.84 -1.01
C PHE A 77 13.68 32.35 -1.24
N GLN A 78 14.79 33.09 -1.31
CA GLN A 78 14.74 34.50 -1.71
C GLN A 78 14.27 34.54 -3.17
N SER A 79 13.06 35.05 -3.38
CA SER A 79 12.60 35.50 -4.68
C SER A 79 13.56 36.59 -5.18
N VAL A 80 14.27 36.30 -6.27
CA VAL A 80 15.11 37.27 -6.99
C VAL A 80 14.22 38.45 -7.42
N PRO A 81 14.56 39.71 -7.09
CA PRO A 81 13.83 40.87 -7.60
C PRO A 81 14.14 41.09 -9.07
N SER A 82 13.09 41.11 -9.89
CA SER A 82 13.12 41.48 -11.30
C SER A 82 13.22 43.00 -11.45
N SER A 83 14.38 43.54 -11.84
CA SER A 83 14.56 44.70 -12.76
C SER A 83 15.99 45.30 -12.66
N PRO A 84 16.65 45.62 -13.78
CA PRO A 84 17.91 46.36 -13.77
C PRO A 84 17.68 47.86 -14.03
N GLN A 85 18.30 48.72 -13.20
CA GLN A 85 18.46 50.15 -13.46
C GLN A 85 19.85 50.61 -12.99
N GLY A 86 20.62 51.22 -13.90
CA GLY A 86 21.67 52.18 -13.55
C GLY A 86 23.12 51.79 -13.91
N CYS A 87 23.65 52.46 -14.94
CA CYS A 87 25.02 52.39 -15.48
C CYS A 87 26.13 52.83 -14.50
N ASN A 88 27.36 52.31 -14.59
CA ASN A 88 28.46 52.92 -15.37
C ASN A 88 29.81 52.16 -15.30
N GLU A 89 30.57 52.40 -16.37
CA GLU A 89 31.85 51.91 -16.91
C GLU A 89 33.07 51.71 -15.97
N GLY A 90 34.00 50.82 -16.40
CA GLY A 90 35.42 50.93 -16.04
C GLY A 90 36.28 49.66 -16.08
N THR A 91 36.92 49.41 -17.23
CA THR A 91 38.28 48.85 -17.41
C THR A 91 38.48 47.33 -17.63
N GLU A 92 39.18 47.05 -18.74
CA GLU A 92 39.58 45.77 -19.35
C GLU A 92 40.67 44.99 -18.57
N SER A 93 40.69 43.65 -18.69
CA SER A 93 41.72 42.87 -19.43
C SER A 93 41.96 41.42 -18.90
N ASN A 94 41.67 40.46 -19.80
CA ASN A 94 42.25 39.14 -20.08
C ASN A 94 42.85 38.23 -18.97
N SER A 95 42.30 37.02 -18.81
CA SER A 95 42.88 35.78 -19.39
C SER A 95 42.15 34.50 -18.93
N SER A 96 42.10 33.55 -19.87
CA SER A 96 41.65 32.15 -19.85
C SER A 96 41.57 31.40 -18.50
N THR A 97 40.54 30.55 -18.34
CA THR A 97 40.65 29.06 -18.36
C THR A 97 39.30 28.39 -18.02
N SER A 98 38.91 27.46 -18.90
CA SER A 98 37.93 26.36 -18.83
C SER A 98 36.89 26.26 -17.69
N GLN A 99 35.64 26.08 -18.12
CA GLN A 99 34.60 25.18 -17.60
C GLN A 99 34.90 24.44 -16.28
N ASP A 100 34.05 24.66 -15.29
CA ASP A 100 33.74 23.61 -14.31
C ASP A 100 32.25 23.73 -13.93
N THR A 101 31.42 23.00 -14.68
CA THR A 101 29.99 22.83 -14.41
C THR A 101 29.82 21.94 -13.18
N LYS A 102 29.91 22.50 -11.98
CA LYS A 102 29.58 21.83 -10.71
C LYS A 102 28.36 22.49 -10.09
N GLY A 103 27.18 22.04 -10.47
CA GLY A 103 25.93 22.66 -10.01
C GLY A 103 24.71 21.74 -9.97
N ASP A 104 24.90 20.42 -9.83
CA ASP A 104 23.75 19.49 -9.71
C ASP A 104 24.00 18.33 -8.71
N SER A 105 25.26 17.98 -8.40
CA SER A 105 25.56 16.87 -7.49
C SER A 105 25.47 17.22 -5.99
N SER A 106 25.41 18.50 -5.61
CA SER A 106 25.36 18.93 -4.21
C SER A 106 23.98 18.75 -3.57
N ASP A 107 22.91 18.88 -4.36
CA ASP A 107 21.54 18.88 -3.86
C ASP A 107 21.02 17.44 -3.66
N GLU A 108 21.36 16.50 -4.55
CA GLU A 108 21.05 15.08 -4.36
C GLU A 108 21.72 14.51 -3.10
N ILE A 109 22.99 14.86 -2.85
CA ILE A 109 23.71 14.45 -1.65
C ILE A 109 23.07 15.05 -0.38
N GLY A 110 22.55 16.28 -0.47
CA GLY A 110 21.82 16.94 0.61
C GLY A 110 20.49 16.27 0.94
N VAL A 111 19.71 15.89 -0.08
CA VAL A 111 18.42 15.18 0.08
C VAL A 111 18.65 13.79 0.67
N VAL A 112 19.59 13.01 0.12
CA VAL A 112 19.92 11.67 0.63
C VAL A 112 20.41 11.73 2.08
N ARG A 113 21.25 12.72 2.42
CA ARG A 113 21.73 12.92 3.81
C ARG A 113 20.60 13.33 4.75
N THR A 114 19.66 14.14 4.28
CA THR A 114 18.47 14.54 5.06
C THR A 114 17.57 13.34 5.32
N ILE A 115 17.29 12.52 4.31
CA ILE A 115 16.53 11.28 4.43
C ILE A 115 17.24 10.31 5.39
N ALA A 116 18.56 10.13 5.25
CA ALA A 116 19.34 9.26 6.11
C ALA A 116 19.32 9.71 7.58
N ASN A 117 19.38 11.03 7.83
CA ASN A 117 19.27 11.58 9.17
C ASN A 117 17.86 11.43 9.74
N SER A 118 16.82 11.63 8.94
CA SER A 118 15.43 11.38 9.35
C SER A 118 15.15 9.91 9.64
N LEU A 119 15.74 8.98 8.88
CA LEU A 119 15.68 7.54 9.14
C LEU A 119 16.41 7.18 10.45
N ARG A 120 17.60 7.75 10.69
CA ARG A 120 18.37 7.53 11.93
C ARG A 120 17.67 8.05 13.18
N GLN A 121 16.94 9.15 13.06
CA GLN A 121 16.19 9.74 14.17
C GLN A 121 14.82 9.09 14.37
N SER A 122 14.35 8.27 13.43
CA SER A 122 13.04 7.64 13.51
C SER A 122 13.05 6.38 14.40
N ASP A 123 11.86 5.96 14.82
CA ASP A 123 11.65 4.95 15.87
C ASP A 123 12.21 3.56 15.52
N PHE A 124 12.70 3.36 14.29
CA PHE A 124 13.39 2.15 13.80
C PHE A 124 14.48 1.64 14.74
N TYR A 125 15.26 2.56 15.33
CA TYR A 125 16.39 2.22 16.20
C TYR A 125 16.00 2.10 17.67
N MET A 126 14.86 2.68 18.06
CA MET A 126 14.40 2.71 19.45
C MET A 126 13.48 1.54 19.78
N ASP A 127 12.72 1.04 18.79
CA ASP A 127 11.78 -0.07 18.96
C ASP A 127 12.02 -1.17 17.91
N PRO A 128 12.75 -2.25 18.24
CA PRO A 128 13.02 -3.32 17.28
C PRO A 128 11.75 -4.06 16.83
N VAL A 129 10.64 -3.95 17.59
CA VAL A 129 9.34 -4.52 17.21
C VAL A 129 8.75 -3.80 15.99
N PHE A 130 9.07 -2.51 15.80
CA PHE A 130 8.63 -1.76 14.64
C PHE A 130 9.25 -2.31 13.35
N ASN A 131 10.50 -2.78 13.41
CA ASN A 131 11.14 -3.48 12.28
C ASN A 131 10.44 -4.80 11.95
N VAL A 132 9.91 -5.51 12.95
CA VAL A 132 9.10 -6.71 12.73
C VAL A 132 7.78 -6.36 12.03
N VAL A 133 7.17 -5.21 12.32
CA VAL A 133 5.96 -4.73 11.62
C VAL A 133 6.25 -4.54 10.13
N PHE A 134 7.39 -3.97 9.73
CA PHE A 134 7.75 -3.89 8.30
C PHE A 134 7.94 -5.27 7.66
N GLY A 135 8.52 -6.21 8.39
CA GLY A 135 8.61 -7.61 7.96
C GLY A 135 7.23 -8.24 7.74
N VAL A 136 6.28 -7.97 8.64
CA VAL A 136 4.87 -8.37 8.49
C VAL A 136 4.27 -7.71 7.24
N THR A 137 4.39 -6.39 7.08
CA THR A 137 3.87 -5.65 5.93
C THR A 137 4.41 -6.25 4.63
N PHE A 138 5.71 -6.46 4.55
CA PHE A 138 6.37 -7.05 3.39
C PHE A 138 5.79 -8.43 3.04
N ALA A 139 5.81 -9.37 3.99
CA ALA A 139 5.37 -10.74 3.75
C ALA A 139 3.87 -10.86 3.44
N TYR A 140 3.03 -10.10 4.15
CA TYR A 140 1.59 -10.07 3.88
C TYR A 140 1.28 -9.49 2.49
N ASN A 141 2.02 -8.48 2.03
CA ASN A 141 1.83 -7.93 0.68
C ASN A 141 2.30 -8.90 -0.41
N MET A 142 3.28 -9.76 -0.13
CA MET A 142 3.60 -10.87 -1.05
C MET A 142 2.39 -11.78 -1.26
N VAL A 143 1.68 -12.12 -0.17
CA VAL A 143 0.47 -12.94 -0.23
C VAL A 143 -0.65 -12.24 -0.99
N TRP A 144 -0.87 -10.95 -0.73
CA TRP A 144 -1.85 -10.15 -1.46
C TRP A 144 -1.60 -10.18 -2.97
N SER A 145 -0.35 -9.98 -3.40
CA SER A 145 -0.02 -9.93 -4.82
C SER A 145 -0.18 -11.28 -5.48
N GLY A 146 0.35 -12.35 -4.88
CA GLY A 146 0.23 -13.69 -5.45
C GLY A 146 -1.22 -14.13 -5.55
N TRP A 147 -2.02 -13.89 -4.50
CA TRP A 147 -3.42 -14.27 -4.49
C TRP A 147 -4.22 -13.53 -5.58
N HIS A 148 -4.07 -12.19 -5.68
CA HIS A 148 -4.80 -11.41 -6.68
C HIS A 148 -4.40 -11.74 -8.12
N SER A 149 -3.11 -11.93 -8.38
CA SER A 149 -2.61 -12.21 -9.73
C SER A 149 -3.00 -13.59 -10.24
N PHE A 150 -3.06 -14.60 -9.35
CA PHE A 150 -3.20 -16.00 -9.77
C PHE A 150 -4.56 -16.63 -9.44
N LEU A 151 -5.47 -15.95 -8.74
CA LEU A 151 -6.83 -16.47 -8.46
C LEU A 151 -7.59 -16.89 -9.73
N VAL A 152 -7.64 -16.02 -10.73
CA VAL A 152 -8.40 -16.29 -11.97
C VAL A 152 -7.74 -17.43 -12.78
N PRO A 153 -6.42 -17.41 -13.06
CA PRO A 153 -5.73 -18.53 -13.67
C PRO A 153 -5.91 -19.85 -12.91
N HIS A 154 -5.88 -19.81 -11.57
CA HIS A 154 -6.09 -20.97 -10.72
C HIS A 154 -7.48 -21.60 -10.91
N ALA A 155 -8.54 -20.78 -10.91
CA ALA A 155 -9.91 -21.25 -11.17
C ALA A 155 -10.03 -21.89 -12.55
N LEU A 156 -9.44 -21.26 -13.57
CA LEU A 156 -9.49 -21.75 -14.95
C LEU A 156 -8.68 -23.04 -15.13
N GLN A 157 -7.53 -23.19 -14.47
CA GLN A 157 -6.73 -24.42 -14.50
C GLN A 157 -7.50 -25.61 -13.91
N ARG A 158 -8.33 -25.37 -12.90
CA ARG A 158 -9.24 -26.38 -12.31
C ARG A 158 -10.45 -26.71 -13.19
N GLY A 159 -10.55 -26.13 -14.40
CA GLY A 159 -11.65 -26.37 -15.32
C GLY A 159 -12.95 -25.63 -14.98
N ILE A 160 -12.91 -24.64 -14.07
CA ILE A 160 -14.07 -23.82 -13.75
C ILE A 160 -14.40 -22.94 -14.95
N SER A 161 -15.67 -22.93 -15.36
CA SER A 161 -16.11 -22.10 -16.49
C SER A 161 -15.86 -20.61 -16.23
N VAL A 162 -15.57 -19.85 -17.29
CA VAL A 162 -15.34 -18.39 -17.20
C VAL A 162 -16.46 -17.68 -16.45
N ARG A 163 -17.72 -18.06 -16.69
CA ARG A 163 -18.89 -17.50 -15.99
C ARG A 163 -18.81 -17.69 -14.48
N ASN A 164 -18.44 -18.89 -14.05
CA ASN A 164 -18.33 -19.22 -12.63
C ASN A 164 -17.10 -18.54 -12.00
N THR A 165 -15.99 -18.40 -12.72
CA THR A 165 -14.82 -17.64 -12.28
C THR A 165 -15.13 -16.15 -12.08
N ILE A 166 -15.97 -15.55 -12.93
CA ILE A 166 -16.46 -14.18 -12.72
C ILE A 166 -17.25 -14.08 -11.41
N ILE A 167 -18.11 -15.07 -11.11
CA ILE A 167 -18.87 -15.11 -9.85
C ILE A 167 -17.93 -15.23 -8.64
N ILE A 168 -16.88 -16.04 -8.73
CA ILE A 168 -15.85 -16.18 -7.68
C ILE A 168 -15.15 -14.84 -7.42
N THR A 169 -14.70 -14.14 -8.46
CA THR A 169 -14.07 -12.82 -8.34
C THR A 169 -15.04 -11.75 -7.83
N PHE A 170 -16.32 -11.85 -8.18
CA PHE A 170 -17.35 -10.96 -7.66
C PHE A 170 -17.58 -11.17 -6.15
N ALA A 171 -17.67 -12.43 -5.71
CA ALA A 171 -17.77 -12.78 -4.29
C ALA A 171 -16.54 -12.28 -3.51
N ALA A 172 -15.33 -12.40 -4.09
CA ALA A 172 -14.12 -11.83 -3.52
C ALA A 172 -14.24 -10.32 -3.29
N ALA A 173 -14.74 -9.58 -4.27
CA ALA A 173 -14.88 -8.13 -4.17
C ALA A 173 -15.88 -7.69 -3.11
N ILE A 174 -17.00 -8.41 -2.98
CA ILE A 174 -17.97 -8.18 -1.90
C ILE A 174 -17.30 -8.42 -0.54
N GLY A 175 -16.62 -9.55 -0.37
CA GLY A 175 -15.91 -9.88 0.86
C GLY A 175 -14.85 -8.83 1.22
N ASN A 176 -14.06 -8.39 0.24
CA ASN A 176 -13.06 -7.35 0.44
C ASN A 176 -13.67 -6.01 0.87
N THR A 177 -14.78 -5.60 0.25
CA THR A 177 -15.49 -4.36 0.60
C THR A 177 -16.05 -4.43 2.02
N PHE A 178 -16.77 -5.51 2.34
CA PHE A 178 -17.42 -5.71 3.62
C PHE A 178 -16.41 -5.78 4.77
N SER A 179 -15.32 -6.55 4.59
CA SER A 179 -14.28 -6.70 5.60
C SER A 179 -13.56 -5.39 5.94
N ARG A 180 -13.40 -4.47 4.99
CA ARG A 180 -12.82 -3.15 5.25
C ARG A 180 -13.72 -2.31 6.14
N VAL A 181 -15.02 -2.25 5.82
CA VAL A 181 -16.01 -1.54 6.67
C VAL A 181 -16.05 -2.17 8.07
N ALA A 182 -16.11 -3.50 8.13
CA ALA A 182 -16.12 -4.23 9.39
C ALA A 182 -14.84 -3.97 10.21
N ALA A 183 -13.66 -4.01 9.60
CA ALA A 183 -12.39 -3.73 10.28
C ALA A 183 -12.36 -2.32 10.89
N GLY A 184 -12.84 -1.32 10.16
CA GLY A 184 -12.97 0.05 10.67
C GLY A 184 -13.91 0.17 11.85
N PHE A 185 -15.07 -0.49 11.80
CA PHE A 185 -16.04 -0.50 12.89
C PHE A 185 -15.51 -1.25 14.12
N LEU A 186 -15.00 -2.47 13.94
CA LEU A 186 -14.51 -3.31 15.04
C LEU A 186 -13.31 -2.69 15.77
N THR A 187 -12.44 -1.98 15.05
CA THR A 187 -11.29 -1.29 15.67
C THR A 187 -11.65 0.03 16.33
N ASN A 188 -12.86 0.56 16.13
CA ASN A 188 -13.25 1.83 16.73
C ASN A 188 -13.58 1.70 18.23
N SER A 189 -14.14 0.56 18.66
CA SER A 189 -14.55 0.39 20.06
C SER A 189 -14.41 -1.03 20.64
N LEU A 190 -14.22 -2.06 19.81
CA LEU A 190 -14.36 -3.45 20.26
C LEU A 190 -13.02 -4.18 20.45
N VAL A 191 -12.10 -4.08 19.50
CA VAL A 191 -10.90 -4.94 19.49
C VAL A 191 -9.66 -4.19 18.98
N LYS A 192 -8.50 -4.48 19.60
CA LYS A 192 -7.21 -3.95 19.14
C LYS A 192 -6.89 -4.41 17.70
N PRO A 193 -6.36 -3.55 16.83
CA PRO A 193 -6.07 -3.89 15.43
C PRO A 193 -5.18 -5.14 15.26
N VAL A 194 -4.15 -5.30 16.10
CA VAL A 194 -3.23 -6.45 16.08
C VAL A 194 -3.96 -7.78 16.30
N THR A 195 -4.95 -7.82 17.20
CA THR A 195 -5.71 -9.05 17.49
C THR A 195 -6.59 -9.46 16.31
N LEU A 196 -7.27 -8.49 15.68
CA LEU A 196 -8.06 -8.75 14.48
C LEU A 196 -7.18 -9.18 13.31
N PHE A 197 -5.98 -8.61 13.18
CA PHE A 197 -5.03 -8.97 12.13
C PHE A 197 -4.60 -10.43 12.28
N LEU A 198 -4.30 -10.86 13.51
CA LEU A 198 -3.94 -12.24 13.83
C LEU A 198 -5.09 -13.20 13.46
N PHE A 199 -6.31 -12.89 13.88
CA PHE A 199 -7.49 -13.70 13.55
C PHE A 199 -7.72 -13.81 12.04
N ALA A 200 -7.64 -12.69 11.31
CA ALA A 200 -7.76 -12.67 9.86
C ALA A 200 -6.64 -13.48 9.17
N THR A 201 -5.42 -13.50 9.73
CA THR A 201 -4.32 -14.31 9.20
C THR A 201 -4.60 -15.81 9.36
N ILE A 202 -5.09 -16.24 10.53
CA ILE A 202 -5.48 -17.65 10.75
C ILE A 202 -6.61 -18.06 9.79
N LEU A 203 -7.63 -17.21 9.64
CA LEU A 203 -8.72 -17.45 8.70
C LEU A 203 -8.22 -17.58 7.26
N ASN A 204 -7.27 -16.73 6.83
CA ASN A 204 -6.73 -16.81 5.48
C ASN A 204 -5.92 -18.09 5.25
N ILE A 205 -5.10 -18.51 6.20
CA ILE A 205 -4.35 -19.77 6.11
C ILE A 205 -5.32 -20.94 5.94
N ALA A 206 -6.35 -21.01 6.78
CA ALA A 206 -7.37 -22.06 6.69
C ALA A 206 -8.11 -22.03 5.35
N ALA A 207 -8.46 -20.84 4.85
CA ALA A 207 -9.12 -20.67 3.56
C ALA A 207 -8.25 -21.13 2.39
N ILE A 208 -6.98 -20.72 2.34
CA ILE A 208 -6.05 -21.14 1.28
C ILE A 208 -5.79 -22.64 1.33
N LEU A 209 -5.58 -23.22 2.51
CA LEU A 209 -5.37 -24.67 2.63
C LEU A 209 -6.63 -25.45 2.22
N CYS A 210 -7.81 -24.99 2.63
CA CYS A 210 -9.07 -25.58 2.19
C CYS A 210 -9.21 -25.49 0.66
N ASP A 211 -8.91 -24.33 0.07
CA ASP A 211 -8.94 -24.16 -1.38
C ASP A 211 -8.01 -25.13 -2.10
N VAL A 212 -6.78 -25.30 -1.61
CA VAL A 212 -5.76 -26.19 -2.20
C VAL A 212 -6.15 -27.67 -2.15
N TYR A 213 -6.82 -28.13 -1.09
CA TYR A 213 -7.13 -29.55 -0.90
C TYR A 213 -8.53 -29.97 -1.37
N PHE A 214 -9.45 -29.01 -1.56
CA PHE A 214 -10.81 -29.29 -1.98
C PHE A 214 -11.09 -28.73 -3.38
N ASP A 215 -11.04 -29.60 -4.38
CA ASP A 215 -11.35 -29.28 -5.78
C ASP A 215 -12.87 -29.23 -6.03
N ASN A 216 -13.54 -28.23 -5.46
CA ASN A 216 -14.97 -28.01 -5.62
C ASN A 216 -15.27 -26.53 -5.85
N TYR A 217 -16.13 -26.24 -6.84
CA TYR A 217 -16.58 -24.87 -7.12
C TYR A 217 -17.10 -24.13 -5.88
N TYR A 218 -17.93 -24.79 -5.06
CA TYR A 218 -18.49 -24.17 -3.85
C TYR A 218 -17.43 -23.97 -2.77
N ALA A 219 -16.46 -24.89 -2.65
CA ALA A 219 -15.33 -24.71 -1.74
C ALA A 219 -14.53 -23.48 -2.16
N MET A 220 -14.13 -23.39 -3.44
CA MET A 220 -13.39 -22.26 -3.99
C MET A 220 -14.14 -20.93 -3.86
N LEU A 221 -15.46 -20.92 -4.07
CA LEU A 221 -16.29 -19.72 -3.91
C LEU A 221 -16.24 -19.19 -2.47
N VAL A 222 -16.38 -20.08 -1.48
CA VAL A 222 -16.39 -19.72 -0.05
C VAL A 222 -14.98 -19.33 0.41
N THR A 223 -13.97 -20.13 0.09
CA THR A 223 -12.58 -19.87 0.48
C THR A 223 -12.06 -18.57 -0.12
N THR A 224 -12.35 -18.30 -1.39
CA THR A 224 -11.99 -17.03 -2.05
C THR A 224 -12.64 -15.85 -1.35
N CYS A 225 -13.93 -15.94 -0.99
CA CYS A 225 -14.62 -14.88 -0.27
C CYS A 225 -13.96 -14.62 1.10
N ILE A 226 -13.68 -15.68 1.86
CA ILE A 226 -12.99 -15.59 3.17
C ILE A 226 -11.58 -15.02 3.03
N SER A 227 -10.82 -15.45 2.01
CA SER A 227 -9.49 -14.93 1.73
C SER A 227 -9.54 -13.45 1.37
N ALA A 228 -10.46 -13.05 0.50
CA ALA A 228 -10.63 -11.65 0.12
C ALA A 228 -11.06 -10.76 1.30
N MET A 229 -11.90 -11.28 2.20
CA MET A 229 -12.24 -10.63 3.47
C MET A 229 -11.01 -10.48 4.36
N SER A 230 -10.24 -11.54 4.52
CA SER A 230 -9.07 -11.56 5.40
C SER A 230 -7.98 -10.63 4.88
N ILE A 231 -7.72 -10.65 3.58
CA ILE A 231 -6.78 -9.76 2.89
C ILE A 231 -7.28 -8.30 2.97
N GLY A 232 -8.54 -8.03 2.62
CA GLY A 232 -9.14 -6.69 2.69
C GLY A 232 -9.06 -6.08 4.08
N GLY A 233 -9.47 -6.82 5.11
CA GLY A 233 -9.37 -6.41 6.51
C GLY A 233 -7.93 -6.18 6.95
N ARG A 234 -7.00 -7.11 6.66
CA ARG A 234 -5.59 -6.98 7.04
C ARG A 234 -4.93 -5.73 6.47
N SER A 235 -5.27 -5.32 5.24
CA SER A 235 -4.71 -4.09 4.66
C SER A 235 -5.06 -2.82 5.47
N VAL A 236 -6.28 -2.75 6.02
CA VAL A 236 -6.71 -1.64 6.89
C VAL A 236 -6.01 -1.76 8.25
N LEU A 237 -6.06 -2.96 8.83
CA LEU A 237 -5.52 -3.22 10.17
C LEU A 237 -4.02 -2.95 10.25
N ASN A 238 -3.24 -3.29 9.21
CA ASN A 238 -1.81 -3.02 9.16
C ASN A 238 -1.49 -1.54 9.33
N GLN A 239 -2.22 -0.70 8.59
CA GLN A 239 -2.02 0.75 8.61
C GLN A 239 -2.41 1.36 9.97
N LEU A 240 -3.43 0.80 10.62
CA LEU A 240 -3.78 1.16 12.00
C LEU A 240 -2.69 0.72 13.00
N VAL A 241 -2.10 -0.47 12.85
CA VAL A 241 -1.00 -0.95 13.71
C VAL A 241 0.24 -0.06 13.57
N VAL A 242 0.64 0.28 12.33
CA VAL A 242 1.77 1.18 12.08
C VAL A 242 1.52 2.53 12.73
N ARG A 243 0.31 3.09 12.59
CA ARG A 243 -0.08 4.36 13.21
C ARG A 243 -0.06 4.31 14.73
N ASP A 244 -0.63 3.27 15.33
CA ASP A 244 -0.70 3.14 16.79
C ASP A 244 0.69 2.91 17.42
N ARG A 245 1.63 2.34 16.66
CA ARG A 245 3.00 2.04 17.13
C ARG A 245 4.00 3.17 16.86
N ALA A 246 3.84 3.93 15.78
CA ALA A 246 4.71 5.05 15.45
C ALA A 246 4.52 6.25 16.40
N SER A 247 5.57 7.02 16.64
CA SER A 247 5.45 8.29 17.37
C SER A 247 4.83 9.36 16.46
N PRO A 248 3.88 10.18 16.94
CA PRO A 248 3.13 11.13 16.11
C PRO A 248 4.03 12.10 15.29
N GLU A 249 5.15 12.50 15.87
CA GLU A 249 6.12 13.43 15.27
C GLU A 249 6.88 12.84 14.07
N LYS A 250 7.00 11.51 14.01
CA LYS A 250 7.81 10.79 13.01
C LYS A 250 6.98 9.83 12.16
N PHE A 251 5.65 9.90 12.28
CA PHE A 251 4.71 9.02 11.58
C PHE A 251 4.91 9.06 10.06
N ASP A 252 5.15 10.24 9.47
CA ASP A 252 5.29 10.36 8.02
C ASP A 252 6.49 9.57 7.47
N VAL A 253 7.62 9.58 8.18
CA VAL A 253 8.82 8.80 7.82
C VAL A 253 8.58 7.31 7.99
N ALA A 254 7.96 6.92 9.12
CA ALA A 254 7.60 5.53 9.39
C ALA A 254 6.63 4.97 8.34
N TYR A 255 5.60 5.74 7.98
CA TYR A 255 4.63 5.41 6.95
C TYR A 255 5.30 5.30 5.57
N ALA A 256 6.24 6.19 5.22
CA ALA A 256 6.97 6.09 3.96
C ALA A 256 7.77 4.76 3.86
N VAL A 257 8.43 4.34 4.94
CA VAL A 257 9.16 3.05 4.95
C VAL A 257 8.21 1.85 4.94
N ASP A 258 7.05 1.95 5.60
CA ASP A 258 5.99 0.93 5.47
C ASP A 258 5.56 0.77 4.01
N GLN A 259 5.32 1.88 3.30
CA GLN A 259 4.91 1.87 1.89
C GLN A 259 6.01 1.35 0.95
N LEU A 260 7.29 1.57 1.27
CA LEU A 260 8.38 0.90 0.56
C LEU A 260 8.33 -0.62 0.77
N SER A 261 8.09 -1.06 2.01
CA SER A 261 7.94 -2.48 2.34
C SER A 261 6.75 -3.12 1.62
N VAL A 262 5.63 -2.40 1.48
CA VAL A 262 4.51 -2.78 0.62
C VAL A 262 5.00 -3.00 -0.81
N GLY A 263 5.64 -2.00 -1.43
CA GLY A 263 6.09 -2.06 -2.82
C GLY A 263 7.01 -3.25 -3.11
N PHE A 264 8.00 -3.50 -2.25
CA PHE A 264 8.89 -4.66 -2.40
C PHE A 264 8.15 -5.99 -2.20
N GLY A 265 7.22 -6.06 -1.24
CA GLY A 265 6.41 -7.25 -1.02
C GLY A 265 5.54 -7.58 -2.23
N LEU A 266 4.91 -6.57 -2.84
CA LEU A 266 4.12 -6.74 -4.06
C LEU A 266 4.96 -7.28 -5.22
N PHE A 267 6.11 -6.65 -5.47
CA PHE A 267 7.01 -7.04 -6.55
C PHE A 267 7.51 -8.48 -6.39
N LEU A 268 8.07 -8.82 -5.21
CA LEU A 268 8.64 -10.13 -4.98
C LEU A 268 7.55 -11.23 -4.89
N GLY A 269 6.38 -10.90 -4.32
CA GLY A 269 5.26 -11.82 -4.23
C GLY A 269 4.77 -12.27 -5.60
N GLY A 270 4.50 -11.32 -6.51
CA GLY A 270 4.11 -11.64 -7.88
C GLY A 270 5.17 -12.46 -8.63
N TYR A 271 6.44 -12.07 -8.50
CA TYR A 271 7.57 -12.76 -9.14
C TYR A 271 7.72 -14.22 -8.66
N LEU A 272 7.79 -14.45 -7.34
CA LEU A 272 7.95 -15.80 -6.79
C LEU A 272 6.75 -16.70 -7.11
N CYS A 273 5.53 -16.14 -7.05
CA CYS A 273 4.32 -16.89 -7.39
C CYS A 273 4.30 -17.32 -8.85
N GLY A 274 4.75 -16.45 -9.77
CA GLY A 274 4.91 -16.77 -11.18
C GLY A 274 5.97 -17.84 -11.42
N MET A 275 7.16 -17.68 -10.82
CA MET A 275 8.23 -18.68 -10.93
C MET A 275 7.80 -20.08 -10.46
N ILE A 276 7.08 -20.16 -9.33
CA ILE A 276 6.58 -21.43 -8.80
C ILE A 276 5.47 -22.01 -9.70
N ALA A 277 4.57 -21.17 -10.19
CA ALA A 277 3.52 -21.59 -11.12
C ALA A 277 4.15 -22.18 -12.39
N ASP A 278 5.17 -21.54 -12.95
CA ASP A 278 5.86 -21.97 -14.16
C ASP A 278 6.67 -23.26 -13.93
N HIS A 279 7.42 -23.32 -12.82
CA HIS A 279 8.27 -24.47 -12.49
C HIS A 279 7.47 -25.76 -12.26
N PHE A 280 6.37 -25.67 -11.51
CA PHE A 280 5.53 -26.83 -11.21
C PHE A 280 4.35 -27.00 -12.18
N SER A 281 4.16 -26.06 -13.12
CA SER A 281 2.98 -26.02 -14.01
C SER A 281 1.65 -26.13 -13.27
N SER A 282 1.59 -25.66 -12.02
CA SER A 282 0.44 -25.81 -11.13
C SER A 282 0.29 -24.59 -10.24
N TYR A 283 -0.91 -23.99 -10.25
CA TYR A 283 -1.26 -22.92 -9.34
C TYR A 283 -1.51 -23.43 -7.91
N ASP A 284 -1.80 -24.72 -7.69
CA ASP A 284 -1.86 -25.28 -6.33
C ASP A 284 -0.53 -25.13 -5.59
N ALA A 285 0.60 -25.29 -6.30
CA ALA A 285 1.93 -25.07 -5.74
C ALA A 285 2.13 -23.60 -5.31
N THR A 286 1.64 -22.66 -6.12
CA THR A 286 1.64 -21.23 -5.79
C THR A 286 0.80 -20.95 -4.55
N PHE A 287 -0.41 -21.49 -4.45
CA PHE A 287 -1.27 -21.27 -3.27
C PHE A 287 -0.70 -21.94 -2.00
N LYS A 288 -0.01 -23.09 -2.12
CA LYS A 288 0.76 -23.67 -1.01
C LYS A 288 1.88 -22.75 -0.53
N LEU A 289 2.64 -22.16 -1.45
CA LEU A 289 3.66 -21.15 -1.11
C LEU A 289 3.02 -19.98 -0.34
N LEU A 290 1.87 -19.48 -0.81
CA LEU A 290 1.17 -18.39 -0.15
C LEU A 290 0.77 -18.74 1.29
N ALA A 291 0.26 -19.96 1.52
CA ALA A 291 -0.03 -20.43 2.88
C ALA A 291 1.23 -20.50 3.75
N CYS A 292 2.37 -20.94 3.21
CA CYS A 292 3.65 -20.95 3.94
C CYS A 292 4.10 -19.54 4.33
N ILE A 293 4.00 -18.56 3.41
CA ILE A 293 4.34 -17.16 3.69
C ILE A 293 3.40 -16.60 4.76
N ASP A 294 2.10 -16.93 4.70
CA ASP A 294 1.13 -16.47 5.71
C ASP A 294 1.37 -17.10 7.10
N VAL A 295 1.92 -18.31 7.19
CA VAL A 295 2.39 -18.88 8.46
C VAL A 295 3.56 -18.05 9.03
N ILE A 296 4.48 -17.59 8.18
CA ILE A 296 5.55 -16.68 8.61
C ILE A 296 4.95 -15.36 9.10
N VAL A 297 3.97 -14.79 8.39
CA VAL A 297 3.22 -13.60 8.81
C VAL A 297 2.58 -13.82 10.18
N LEU A 298 1.97 -14.98 10.42
CA LEU A 298 1.35 -15.34 11.69
C LEU A 298 2.39 -15.36 12.83
N LEU A 299 3.56 -15.96 12.61
CA LEU A 299 4.62 -15.98 13.62
C LEU A 299 5.14 -14.57 13.94
N LEU A 300 5.34 -13.74 12.92
CA LEU A 300 5.81 -12.36 13.08
C LEU A 300 4.78 -11.49 13.81
N ILE A 301 3.49 -11.58 13.48
CA ILE A 301 2.47 -10.77 14.15
C ILE A 301 2.24 -11.21 15.60
N VAL A 302 2.43 -12.50 15.91
CA VAL A 302 2.42 -13.01 17.29
C VAL A 302 3.54 -12.35 18.10
N LEU A 303 4.75 -12.22 17.55
CA LEU A 303 5.86 -11.51 18.20
C LEU A 303 5.51 -10.03 18.48
N VAL A 304 4.89 -9.35 17.51
CA VAL A 304 4.40 -7.97 17.68
C VAL A 304 3.36 -7.89 18.81
N ARG A 305 2.46 -8.88 18.90
CA ARG A 305 1.41 -8.92 19.93
C ARG A 305 1.95 -9.12 21.35
N TYR A 306 3.03 -9.90 21.51
CA TYR A 306 3.67 -10.16 22.80
C TYR A 306 4.54 -9.01 23.31
N ARG A 307 5.00 -8.11 22.43
CA ARG A 307 5.78 -6.93 22.79
C ARG A 307 5.02 -5.63 22.52
N PRO A 308 3.93 -5.35 23.27
CA PRO A 308 3.21 -4.08 23.14
C PRO A 308 4.16 -2.90 23.42
N LYS A 309 3.89 -1.76 22.78
CA LYS A 309 4.59 -0.50 23.09
C LYS A 309 4.48 -0.24 24.58
N SER A 310 5.61 -0.14 25.27
CA SER A 310 5.64 0.42 26.61
C SER A 310 5.11 1.85 26.50
N ASN A 311 3.99 2.17 27.17
CA ASN A 311 3.56 3.56 27.27
C ASN A 311 4.71 4.35 27.91
N PRO A 312 5.09 5.51 27.36
CA PRO A 312 5.94 6.42 28.11
C PRO A 312 5.19 6.75 29.40
N ALA A 313 5.85 6.43 30.52
CA ALA A 313 5.40 6.82 31.87
C ALA A 313 5.44 8.34 32.03
#